data_AF-A0A1E7N805-F1
#
_entry.id   AF-A0A1E7N805-F1
#
_cell.length_a   1.000
_cell.length_b   1.000
_cell.length_c   1.000
_cell.angle_alpha   90.00
_cell.angle_beta   90.00
_cell.angle_gamma   90.00
#
_symmetry.space_group_name_H-M   'P 1'
#
loop_
_entity.id
_entity.type
_entity.pdbx_description
1 polymer ?
#
loop_
_entity_poly.entity_id
_entity_poly.type
_entity_poly.pdbx_seq_one_letter_code
_entity_poly.pdbx_strand_id
1 'polypeptide(L)'
;MPILLVIALLLSLGIKTFFVQAFSIPSGSMENTLQIGDRVLVDKLTPWFGAEPERGEVVVFHDPGGWLEDTAPKDDGLMGSVQKVLSTVGLMPSADEKDLIKRVIAVGGDTVECNAGSPVKVNGVALDEPYLFPGATPCDNDPVGTVTVPKGKLWVMGDHRNNSRDSRPHQNLTGDGFVPVDDVVGRAFVVAWPISNWSTLPVPDTFDKVPSRAAAALPEQAPPAPAALALAGVVPIALWRRRRSRRSRRRTG
;
A
#
# COMPACT_ATOMS: atom_id res chain seq x y z
N MET A 1 -17.43 -28.76 -26.53
CA MET A 1 -18.12 -28.22 -25.34
C MET A 1 -17.43 -28.59 -24.03
N PRO A 2 -17.18 -29.86 -23.67
CA PRO A 2 -16.53 -30.21 -22.40
C PRO A 2 -15.07 -29.72 -22.29
N ILE A 3 -14.32 -29.72 -23.40
CA ILE A 3 -12.93 -29.22 -23.44
C ILE A 3 -12.84 -27.73 -23.08
N LEU A 4 -13.80 -26.91 -23.53
CA LEU A 4 -13.82 -25.48 -23.20
C LEU A 4 -14.15 -25.24 -21.72
N LEU A 5 -14.99 -26.07 -21.11
CA LEU A 5 -15.29 -25.98 -19.67
C LEU A 5 -14.07 -26.37 -18.82
N VAL A 6 -13.34 -27.41 -19.22
CA VAL A 6 -12.10 -27.81 -18.54
C VAL A 6 -11.03 -26.73 -18.70
N ILE A 7 -10.84 -26.17 -19.89
CA ILE A 7 -9.89 -25.07 -20.12
C ILE A 7 -10.31 -23.83 -19.33
N ALA A 8 -11.58 -23.45 -19.32
CA ALA A 8 -12.07 -22.31 -18.55
C ALA A 8 -11.90 -22.52 -17.03
N LEU A 9 -12.12 -23.75 -16.53
CA LEU A 9 -11.88 -24.10 -15.14
C LEU A 9 -10.38 -24.04 -14.79
N LEU A 10 -9.52 -24.57 -15.65
CA LEU A 10 -8.05 -24.54 -15.47
C LEU A 10 -7.49 -23.11 -15.56
N LEU A 11 -7.98 -22.30 -16.49
CA LEU A 11 -7.62 -20.88 -16.59
C LEU A 11 -8.12 -20.10 -15.38
N SER A 12 -9.36 -20.34 -14.94
CA SER A 12 -9.92 -19.76 -13.71
C SER A 12 -9.10 -20.11 -12.47
N LEU A 13 -8.70 -21.38 -12.32
CA LEU A 13 -7.85 -21.83 -11.22
C LEU A 13 -6.43 -21.25 -11.32
N GLY A 14 -5.84 -21.25 -12.52
CA GLY A 14 -4.52 -20.69 -12.78
C GLY A 14 -4.47 -19.21 -12.47
N ILE A 15 -5.38 -18.42 -13.04
CA ILE A 15 -5.50 -16.97 -12.77
C ILE A 15 -5.63 -16.73 -11.26
N LYS A 16 -6.54 -17.41 -10.56
CA LYS A 16 -6.72 -17.19 -9.11
C LYS A 16 -5.49 -17.59 -8.28
N THR A 17 -4.76 -18.65 -8.65
CA THR A 17 -3.56 -19.10 -7.93
C THR A 17 -2.36 -18.19 -8.14
N PHE A 18 -2.25 -17.52 -9.30
CA PHE A 18 -1.17 -16.57 -9.55
C PHE A 18 -1.39 -15.20 -8.87
N PHE A 19 -2.63 -14.79 -8.65
CA PHE A 19 -2.94 -13.43 -8.16
C PHE A 19 -3.24 -13.32 -6.68
N VAL A 20 -3.58 -14.42 -6.00
CA VAL A 20 -3.90 -14.41 -4.57
C VAL A 20 -3.07 -15.45 -3.84
N GLN A 21 -2.30 -15.01 -2.84
CA GLN A 21 -1.57 -15.90 -1.94
C GLN A 21 -2.09 -15.77 -0.51
N ALA A 22 -2.17 -16.90 0.19
CA ALA A 22 -2.49 -16.92 1.61
C ALA A 22 -1.21 -16.85 2.46
N PHE A 23 -1.21 -15.98 3.48
CA PHE A 23 -0.13 -15.86 4.48
C PHE A 23 -0.68 -16.13 5.87
N SER A 24 0.10 -16.82 6.70
CA SER A 24 -0.23 -17.04 8.12
C SER A 24 0.41 -15.95 8.98
N ILE A 25 -0.26 -15.49 10.02
CA ILE A 25 0.25 -14.46 10.94
C ILE A 25 0.88 -15.13 12.17
N PRO A 26 2.23 -15.13 12.31
CA PRO A 26 2.90 -15.84 13.39
C PRO A 26 3.14 -14.97 14.64
N SER A 27 2.98 -13.65 14.55
CA SER A 27 3.38 -12.71 15.61
C SER A 27 2.31 -11.67 15.92
N GLY A 28 2.39 -11.10 17.14
CA GLY A 28 1.43 -10.13 17.65
C GLY A 28 1.64 -8.67 17.20
N SER A 29 2.56 -8.41 16.28
CA SER A 29 2.92 -7.02 15.92
C SER A 29 1.81 -6.22 15.22
N MET A 30 0.78 -6.92 14.74
CA MET A 30 -0.40 -6.36 14.09
C MET A 30 -1.68 -6.61 14.91
N GLU A 31 -1.58 -7.01 16.19
CA GLU A 31 -2.74 -7.26 17.05
C GLU A 31 -3.72 -6.08 17.08
N ASN A 32 -5.00 -6.39 17.33
CA ASN A 32 -6.19 -5.56 17.11
C ASN A 32 -6.66 -5.52 15.64
N THR A 33 -5.73 -5.54 14.67
CA THR A 33 -6.05 -5.68 13.25
C THR A 33 -5.96 -7.14 12.78
N LEU A 34 -4.86 -7.83 13.14
CA LEU A 34 -4.57 -9.22 12.79
C LEU A 34 -4.17 -9.99 14.05
N GLN A 35 -4.83 -11.11 14.30
CA GLN A 35 -4.56 -11.96 15.45
C GLN A 35 -3.52 -13.03 15.08
N ILE A 36 -2.79 -13.52 16.09
CA ILE A 36 -1.88 -14.66 15.91
C ILE A 36 -2.69 -15.88 15.45
N GLY A 37 -2.25 -16.49 14.34
CA GLY A 37 -2.92 -17.64 13.71
C GLY A 37 -3.94 -17.27 12.63
N ASP A 38 -4.21 -15.98 12.42
CA ASP A 38 -5.01 -15.53 11.28
C ASP A 38 -4.32 -15.92 9.96
N ARG A 39 -5.13 -16.13 8.91
CA ARG A 39 -4.66 -16.27 7.53
C ARG A 39 -5.23 -15.17 6.67
N VAL A 40 -4.34 -14.37 6.10
CA VAL A 40 -4.72 -13.26 5.22
C VAL A 40 -4.55 -13.65 3.77
N LEU A 41 -5.42 -13.14 2.90
CA LEU A 41 -5.21 -13.21 1.46
C LEU A 41 -4.55 -11.92 0.99
N VAL A 42 -3.52 -12.09 0.17
CA VAL A 42 -2.68 -11.04 -0.37
C VAL A 42 -2.86 -10.98 -1.87
N ASP A 43 -3.16 -9.78 -2.36
CA ASP A 43 -3.25 -9.48 -3.78
C ASP A 43 -1.85 -9.19 -4.34
N LYS A 44 -1.43 -10.02 -5.30
CA LYS A 44 -0.16 -9.93 -6.03
C LYS A 44 -0.29 -9.20 -7.37
N LEU A 45 -1.45 -8.61 -7.67
CA LEU A 45 -1.65 -7.83 -8.89
C LEU A 45 -0.78 -6.56 -8.90
N THR A 46 -0.43 -6.03 -7.73
CA THR A 46 0.28 -4.75 -7.55
C THR A 46 1.56 -4.64 -8.39
N PRO A 47 2.52 -5.60 -8.33
CA PRO A 47 3.76 -5.49 -9.09
C PRO A 47 3.61 -5.73 -10.60
N TRP A 48 2.59 -6.46 -11.06
CA TRP A 48 2.41 -6.80 -12.48
C TRP A 48 1.72 -5.72 -13.29
N PHE A 49 0.93 -4.86 -12.63
CA PHE A 49 0.19 -3.77 -13.27
C PHE A 49 0.74 -2.39 -12.92
N GLY A 50 1.83 -2.32 -12.17
CA GLY A 50 2.49 -1.07 -11.78
C GLY A 50 1.68 -0.25 -10.77
N ALA A 51 0.78 -0.89 -10.03
CA ALA A 51 0.21 -0.26 -8.85
C ALA A 51 1.29 -0.25 -7.76
N GLU A 52 1.42 0.85 -7.04
CA GLU A 52 2.34 0.96 -5.90
C GLU A 52 1.51 0.92 -4.61
N PRO A 53 2.07 0.40 -3.50
CA PRO A 53 1.38 0.44 -2.21
C PRO A 53 1.05 1.86 -1.78
N GLU A 54 -0.16 2.03 -1.26
CA GLU A 54 -0.67 3.31 -0.79
C GLU A 54 -0.63 3.43 0.73
N ARG A 55 -0.76 4.66 1.24
CA ARG A 55 -0.82 4.91 2.68
C ARG A 55 -2.01 4.19 3.31
N GLY A 56 -1.79 3.62 4.48
CA GLY A 56 -2.77 2.89 5.27
C GLY A 56 -3.03 1.46 4.81
N GLU A 57 -2.50 1.03 3.67
CA GLU A 57 -2.59 -0.37 3.26
C GLU A 57 -1.77 -1.29 4.17
N VAL A 58 -2.25 -2.52 4.36
CA VAL A 58 -1.48 -3.57 5.02
C VAL A 58 -0.78 -4.38 3.95
N VAL A 59 0.55 -4.44 4.02
CA VAL A 59 1.40 -5.06 2.99
C VAL A 59 2.23 -6.20 3.57
N VAL A 60 2.41 -7.23 2.76
CA VAL A 60 3.42 -8.27 3.00
C VAL A 60 4.64 -7.96 2.16
N PHE A 61 5.83 -8.02 2.76
CA PHE A 61 7.09 -7.72 2.10
C PHE A 61 8.22 -8.62 2.61
N HIS A 62 9.20 -8.87 1.75
CA HIS A 62 10.43 -9.57 2.13
C HIS A 62 11.29 -8.69 3.04
N ASP A 63 12.00 -9.29 4.00
CA ASP A 63 12.92 -8.59 4.89
C ASP A 63 13.95 -7.77 4.06
N PRO A 64 13.93 -6.42 4.15
CA PRO A 64 14.81 -5.56 3.38
C PRO A 64 16.27 -5.62 3.88
N GLY A 65 16.53 -6.33 4.98
CA GLY A 65 17.85 -6.67 5.48
C GLY A 65 17.97 -6.48 6.99
N GLY A 66 17.93 -7.59 7.73
CA GLY A 66 18.28 -7.63 9.16
C GLY A 66 17.17 -7.20 10.11
N TRP A 67 15.92 -7.18 9.65
CA TRP A 67 14.77 -6.88 10.51
C TRP A 67 14.35 -8.10 11.32
N LEU A 68 14.54 -9.30 10.75
CA LEU A 68 14.32 -10.57 11.41
C LEU A 68 15.65 -11.12 11.95
N GLU A 69 15.61 -11.69 13.15
CA GLU A 69 16.73 -12.47 13.68
C GLU A 69 16.68 -13.88 13.07
N ASP A 70 17.82 -14.38 12.58
CA ASP A 70 18.00 -15.71 11.96
C ASP A 70 17.60 -16.86 12.92
N THR A 71 16.31 -17.07 13.14
CA THR A 71 15.81 -17.96 14.21
C THR A 71 14.86 -19.06 13.73
N ALA A 72 14.50 -19.10 12.45
CA ALA A 72 13.66 -20.17 11.93
C ALA A 72 14.51 -21.40 11.50
N PRO A 73 14.17 -22.62 11.95
CA PRO A 73 14.86 -23.83 11.52
C PRO A 73 14.50 -24.16 10.06
N LYS A 74 15.52 -24.27 9.20
CA LYS A 74 15.36 -24.76 7.82
C LYS A 74 14.91 -26.23 7.83
N ASP A 75 13.64 -26.48 7.54
CA ASP A 75 13.12 -27.83 7.42
C ASP A 75 13.29 -28.34 5.98
N ASP A 76 14.51 -28.78 5.64
CA ASP A 76 14.91 -29.24 4.30
C ASP A 76 14.42 -30.69 3.99
N GLY A 77 13.49 -31.23 4.79
CA GLY A 77 12.97 -32.59 4.67
C GLY A 77 11.95 -32.80 3.52
N LEU A 78 11.53 -34.06 3.33
CA LEU A 78 10.45 -34.43 2.40
C LEU A 78 9.16 -33.64 2.67
N MET A 79 8.85 -33.39 3.94
CA MET A 79 7.68 -32.63 4.37
C MET A 79 7.78 -31.15 3.94
N GLY A 80 8.95 -30.54 4.09
CA GLY A 80 9.22 -29.17 3.62
C GLY A 80 9.12 -29.05 2.09
N SER A 81 9.57 -30.05 1.34
CA SER A 81 9.42 -30.09 -0.13
C SER A 81 7.95 -30.16 -0.56
N VAL A 82 7.14 -30.98 0.11
CA VAL A 82 5.69 -31.05 -0.14
C VAL A 82 5.00 -29.72 0.20
N GLN A 83 5.35 -29.11 1.34
CA GLN A 83 4.84 -27.80 1.73
C GLN A 83 5.22 -26.71 0.72
N LYS A 84 6.45 -26.73 0.19
CA LYS A 84 6.93 -25.79 -0.84
C LYS A 84 6.16 -25.91 -2.16
N VAL A 85 5.84 -27.13 -2.57
CA VAL A 85 5.02 -27.36 -3.77
C VAL A 85 3.58 -26.86 -3.53
N LEU A 86 2.99 -27.18 -2.38
CA LEU A 86 1.62 -26.75 -2.07
C LEU A 86 1.49 -25.23 -1.90
N SER A 87 2.50 -24.57 -1.34
CA SER A 87 2.57 -23.10 -1.26
C SER A 87 2.75 -22.45 -2.63
N THR A 88 3.63 -22.99 -3.49
CA THR A 88 3.82 -22.51 -4.87
C THR A 88 2.52 -22.55 -5.67
N VAL A 89 1.69 -23.57 -5.45
CA VAL A 89 0.37 -23.72 -6.10
C VAL A 89 -0.74 -22.96 -5.35
N GLY A 90 -0.42 -22.24 -4.26
CA GLY A 90 -1.37 -21.45 -3.47
C GLY A 90 -2.36 -22.28 -2.63
N LEU A 91 -2.11 -23.59 -2.47
CA LEU A 91 -2.97 -24.52 -1.72
C LEU A 91 -2.63 -24.58 -0.23
N MET A 92 -1.47 -24.06 0.18
CA MET A 92 -1.08 -23.92 1.59
C MET A 92 -0.55 -22.50 1.86
N PRO A 93 -0.78 -21.97 3.08
CA PRO A 93 -0.21 -20.69 3.47
C PRO A 93 1.30 -20.76 3.40
N SER A 94 1.91 -19.79 2.72
CA SER A 94 3.36 -19.63 2.80
C SER A 94 3.64 -18.82 4.06
N ALA A 95 4.45 -19.38 4.94
CA ALA A 95 5.18 -18.61 5.93
C ALA A 95 6.62 -18.69 5.47
N ASP A 96 6.95 -17.98 4.39
CA ASP A 96 8.35 -17.81 4.03
C ASP A 96 8.99 -17.05 5.19
N GLU A 97 10.06 -17.61 5.74
CA GLU A 97 10.67 -17.20 7.01
C GLU A 97 11.21 -15.76 7.00
N LYS A 98 11.12 -15.09 5.85
CA LYS A 98 11.61 -13.74 5.60
C LYS A 98 10.51 -12.73 5.30
N ASP A 99 9.23 -13.12 5.37
CA ASP A 99 8.13 -12.23 5.03
C ASP A 99 7.57 -11.56 6.28
N LEU A 100 7.41 -10.23 6.21
CA LEU A 100 6.82 -9.41 7.26
C LEU A 100 5.51 -8.81 6.77
N ILE A 101 4.60 -8.55 7.70
CA ILE A 101 3.34 -7.86 7.45
C ILE A 101 3.22 -6.62 8.34
N LYS A 102 3.03 -5.46 7.72
CA LYS A 102 2.92 -4.15 8.40
C LYS A 102 1.96 -3.24 7.67
N ARG A 103 1.54 -2.15 8.32
CA ARG A 103 0.79 -1.06 7.69
C ARG A 103 1.74 -0.03 7.09
N VAL A 104 1.48 0.37 5.84
CA VAL A 104 2.16 1.51 5.20
C VAL A 104 1.68 2.78 5.87
N ILE A 105 2.59 3.55 6.46
CA ILE A 105 2.25 4.84 7.07
C ILE A 105 2.58 5.98 6.12
N ALA A 106 3.67 5.84 5.38
CA ALA A 106 4.13 6.83 4.42
C ALA A 106 4.78 6.19 3.20
N VAL A 107 4.61 6.85 2.06
CA VAL A 107 5.15 6.43 0.75
C VAL A 107 6.23 7.41 0.28
N GLY A 108 6.94 7.06 -0.78
CA GLY A 108 8.06 7.85 -1.30
C GLY A 108 7.74 9.34 -1.48
N GLY A 109 8.57 10.18 -0.86
CA GLY A 109 8.43 11.64 -0.84
C GLY A 109 7.79 12.20 0.44
N ASP A 110 7.03 11.40 1.19
CA ASP A 110 6.40 11.86 2.42
C ASP A 110 7.40 12.20 3.52
N THR A 111 7.00 13.10 4.42
CA THR A 111 7.67 13.32 5.69
C THR A 111 6.85 12.71 6.81
N VAL A 112 7.49 11.92 7.67
CA VAL A 112 6.89 11.39 8.90
C VAL A 112 7.53 12.07 10.10
N GLU A 113 6.70 12.54 11.04
CA GLU A 113 7.12 12.94 12.38
C GLU A 113 6.63 11.92 13.39
N CYS A 114 7.57 11.30 14.10
CA CYS A 114 7.33 10.24 15.08
C CYS A 114 8.13 10.54 16.35
N ASN A 115 7.48 11.23 17.27
CA ASN A 115 8.03 11.70 18.54
C ASN A 115 7.28 11.07 19.71
N ALA A 116 7.97 10.82 20.82
CA ALA A 116 7.34 10.31 22.03
C ALA A 116 6.26 11.27 22.57
N GLY A 117 5.16 10.72 23.06
CA GLY A 117 4.02 11.44 23.64
C GLY A 117 3.18 12.20 22.61
N SER A 118 3.41 12.01 21.31
CA SER A 118 2.68 12.68 20.23
C SER A 118 2.11 11.68 19.22
N PRO A 119 0.98 12.00 18.56
CA PRO A 119 0.53 11.25 17.40
C PRO A 119 1.60 11.23 16.30
N VAL A 120 1.62 10.17 15.50
CA VAL A 120 2.37 10.16 14.24
C VAL A 120 1.79 11.23 13.33
N LYS A 121 2.64 12.02 12.69
CA LYS A 121 2.22 12.95 11.64
C LYS A 121 2.81 12.55 10.31
N VAL A 122 2.03 12.67 9.25
CA VAL A 122 2.48 12.50 7.86
C VAL A 122 2.19 13.77 7.10
N ASN A 123 3.22 14.37 6.50
CA ASN A 123 3.15 15.66 5.80
C ASN A 123 2.48 16.76 6.65
N GLY A 124 2.80 16.78 7.96
CA GLY A 124 2.27 17.75 8.93
C GLY A 124 0.87 17.42 9.48
N VAL A 125 0.18 16.41 8.94
CA VAL A 125 -1.16 15.99 9.40
C VAL A 125 -1.02 14.89 10.45
N ALA A 126 -1.54 15.14 11.65
CA ALA A 126 -1.61 14.13 12.70
C ALA A 126 -2.60 13.02 12.30
N LEU A 127 -2.15 11.77 12.41
CA LEU A 127 -2.98 10.61 12.13
C LEU A 127 -3.91 10.32 13.32
N ASP A 128 -5.17 10.06 12.99
CA ASP A 128 -6.14 9.43 13.90
C ASP A 128 -6.11 7.92 13.65
N GLU A 129 -5.67 7.15 14.63
CA GLU A 129 -5.27 5.75 14.45
C GLU A 129 -6.18 4.81 15.27
N PRO A 130 -7.46 4.62 14.89
CA PRO A 130 -8.40 3.79 15.66
C PRO A 130 -8.07 2.29 15.59
N TYR A 131 -7.16 1.90 14.70
CA TYR A 131 -6.73 0.53 14.48
C TYR A 131 -5.63 0.07 15.46
N LEU A 132 -5.09 0.99 16.27
CA LEU A 132 -4.04 0.65 17.21
C LEU A 132 -4.49 -0.34 18.28
N PHE A 133 -3.56 -1.19 18.70
CA PHE A 133 -3.77 -2.03 19.88
C PHE A 133 -4.15 -1.17 21.10
N PRO A 134 -5.12 -1.57 21.94
CA PRO A 134 -5.55 -0.77 23.08
C PRO A 134 -4.38 -0.37 23.99
N GLY A 135 -4.24 0.94 24.24
CA GLY A 135 -3.15 1.49 25.05
C GLY A 135 -1.80 1.59 24.33
N ALA A 136 -1.74 1.31 23.03
CA ALA A 136 -0.55 1.53 22.23
C ALA A 136 -0.23 3.03 22.15
N THR A 137 1.05 3.34 22.28
CA THR A 137 1.58 4.68 22.09
C THR A 137 2.35 4.69 20.77
N PRO A 138 2.06 5.63 19.84
CA PRO A 138 2.58 5.50 18.47
C PRO A 138 4.11 5.42 18.36
N CYS A 139 4.84 6.22 19.14
CA CYS A 139 6.29 6.41 18.96
C CYS A 139 7.07 6.44 20.29
N ASP A 140 6.45 6.14 21.43
CA ASP A 140 7.08 6.38 22.73
C ASP A 140 8.30 5.49 22.98
N ASN A 141 8.23 4.22 22.58
CA ASN A 141 9.32 3.25 22.77
C ASN A 141 10.47 3.46 21.78
N ASP A 142 10.14 3.93 20.56
CA ASP A 142 11.08 4.04 19.44
C ASP A 142 10.86 5.35 18.65
N PRO A 143 11.11 6.53 19.26
CA PRO A 143 10.98 7.80 18.56
C PRO A 143 12.10 7.96 17.53
N VAL A 144 11.74 8.40 16.32
CA VAL A 144 12.71 8.60 15.22
C VAL A 144 12.83 10.07 14.79
N GLY A 145 12.07 10.97 15.42
CA GLY A 145 12.08 12.38 15.06
C GLY A 145 11.36 12.61 13.74
N THR A 146 12.03 13.25 12.79
CA THR A 146 11.49 13.54 11.45
C THR A 146 12.27 12.78 10.39
N VAL A 147 11.57 11.97 9.60
CA VAL A 147 12.16 11.21 8.49
C VAL A 147 11.46 11.55 7.18
N THR A 148 12.21 11.61 6.07
CA THR A 148 11.64 11.75 4.72
C THR A 148 11.80 10.43 3.99
N VAL A 149 10.70 9.86 3.51
CA VAL A 149 10.71 8.57 2.82
C VAL A 149 11.34 8.74 1.43
N PRO A 150 12.42 8.01 1.08
CA PRO A 150 12.99 8.06 -0.25
C PRO A 150 11.99 7.58 -1.31
N LYS A 151 12.14 8.05 -2.56
CA LYS A 151 11.34 7.54 -3.69
C LYS A 151 11.55 6.03 -3.85
N GLY A 152 10.49 5.32 -4.22
CA GLY A 152 10.52 3.85 -4.37
C GLY A 152 10.66 3.09 -3.05
N LYS A 153 10.45 3.76 -1.92
CA LYS A 153 10.44 3.13 -0.60
C LYS A 153 9.18 3.48 0.18
N LEU A 154 8.94 2.70 1.22
CA LEU A 154 7.85 2.81 2.17
C LEU A 154 8.40 2.97 3.59
N TRP A 155 7.65 3.65 4.43
CA TRP A 155 7.84 3.63 5.88
C TRP A 155 6.61 3.01 6.51
N VAL A 156 6.82 1.87 7.19
CA VAL A 156 5.78 0.97 7.67
C VAL A 156 5.81 0.81 9.19
N MET A 157 4.65 0.59 9.81
CA MET A 157 4.52 0.33 11.25
C MET A 157 3.60 -0.86 11.51
N GLY A 158 3.83 -1.54 12.63
CA GLY A 158 2.86 -2.49 13.18
C GLY A 158 1.74 -1.76 13.91
N ASP A 159 0.53 -2.31 13.88
CA ASP A 159 -0.63 -1.74 14.57
C ASP A 159 -0.54 -1.95 16.09
N HIS A 160 0.17 -2.98 16.55
CA HIS A 160 0.59 -3.12 17.94
C HIS A 160 1.92 -2.38 18.14
N ARG A 161 1.84 -1.04 18.21
CA ARG A 161 3.00 -0.12 18.19
C ARG A 161 4.06 -0.45 19.22
N ASN A 162 3.64 -0.87 20.41
CA ASN A 162 4.52 -1.17 21.53
C ASN A 162 5.22 -2.53 21.40
N ASN A 163 4.78 -3.37 20.45
CA ASN A 163 5.26 -4.75 20.24
C ASN A 163 5.56 -5.01 18.74
N SER A 164 6.15 -4.03 18.06
CA SER A 164 6.44 -4.14 16.64
C SER A 164 7.84 -3.67 16.31
N ARG A 165 8.67 -4.61 15.83
CA ARG A 165 9.92 -4.31 15.14
C ARG A 165 9.63 -3.94 13.69
N ASP A 166 9.43 -2.66 13.45
CA ASP A 166 9.10 -2.09 12.13
C ASP A 166 10.11 -1.02 11.71
N SER A 167 9.72 -0.01 10.94
CA SER A 167 10.65 1.00 10.44
C SER A 167 11.35 1.78 11.56
N ARG A 168 10.73 1.91 12.74
CA ARG A 168 11.23 2.71 13.85
C ARG A 168 12.55 2.19 14.44
N PRO A 169 12.65 0.94 14.92
CA PRO A 169 13.91 0.45 15.50
C PRO A 169 15.01 0.19 14.45
N HIS A 170 14.67 0.13 13.15
CA HIS A 170 15.61 -0.26 12.10
C HIS A 170 16.28 0.92 11.36
N GLN A 171 16.18 2.15 11.90
CA GLN A 171 16.77 3.35 11.29
C GLN A 171 18.30 3.28 11.08
N ASN A 172 19.00 2.46 11.87
CA ASN A 172 20.46 2.29 11.80
C ASN A 172 20.90 1.02 11.05
N LEU A 173 19.97 0.29 10.43
CA LEU A 173 20.26 -0.88 9.61
C LEU A 173 20.38 -0.50 8.12
N THR A 174 20.86 -1.45 7.31
CA THR A 174 20.84 -1.33 5.85
C THR A 174 19.43 -0.94 5.39
N GLY A 175 19.33 0.16 4.64
CA GLY A 175 18.05 0.66 4.14
C GLY A 175 17.37 1.72 5.03
N ASP A 176 17.98 2.09 6.16
CA ASP A 176 17.60 3.20 7.06
C ASP A 176 16.16 3.09 7.60
N GLY A 177 15.71 1.86 7.86
CA GLY A 177 14.35 1.57 8.32
C GLY A 177 13.29 1.75 7.23
N PHE A 178 13.66 1.84 5.96
CA PHE A 178 12.71 1.92 4.84
C PHE A 178 12.62 0.59 4.08
N VAL A 179 11.43 0.27 3.59
CA VAL A 179 11.14 -0.92 2.79
C VAL A 179 11.09 -0.53 1.31
N PRO A 180 11.96 -1.07 0.43
CA PRO A 180 11.82 -0.92 -1.02
C PRO A 180 10.45 -1.41 -1.51
N VAL A 181 9.82 -0.67 -2.44
CA VAL A 181 8.56 -1.11 -3.06
C VAL A 181 8.74 -2.45 -3.78
N ASP A 182 9.92 -2.71 -4.32
CA ASP A 182 10.26 -3.96 -5.00
C ASP A 182 10.30 -5.19 -4.06
N ASP A 183 10.45 -4.98 -2.75
CA ASP A 183 10.40 -6.05 -1.75
C ASP A 183 8.95 -6.40 -1.34
N VAL A 184 7.95 -5.63 -1.81
CA VAL A 184 6.54 -5.85 -1.48
C VAL A 184 5.97 -7.01 -2.29
N VAL A 185 5.55 -8.05 -1.58
CA VAL A 185 4.89 -9.23 -2.15
C VAL A 185 3.47 -8.89 -2.60
N GLY A 186 2.76 -8.09 -1.80
CA GLY A 186 1.42 -7.61 -2.15
C GLY A 186 0.64 -7.03 -0.97
N ARG A 187 -0.59 -6.60 -1.27
CA ARG A 187 -1.52 -6.02 -0.27
C ARG A 187 -2.39 -7.09 0.36
N ALA A 188 -2.40 -7.18 1.68
CA ALA A 188 -3.38 -7.95 2.43
C ALA A 188 -4.73 -7.23 2.42
N PHE A 189 -5.80 -7.90 1.98
CA PHE A 189 -7.12 -7.28 1.83
C PHE A 189 -8.23 -7.97 2.64
N VAL A 190 -8.02 -9.19 3.11
CA VAL A 190 -9.01 -9.95 3.89
C VAL A 190 -8.32 -10.93 4.83
N VAL A 191 -8.86 -11.08 6.04
CA VAL A 191 -8.60 -12.22 6.92
C VAL A 191 -9.56 -13.33 6.51
N ALA A 192 -9.08 -14.40 5.90
CA ALA A 192 -9.91 -15.49 5.37
C ALA A 192 -10.07 -16.66 6.35
N TRP A 193 -9.23 -16.75 7.39
CA TRP A 193 -9.29 -17.82 8.39
C TRP A 193 -8.72 -17.33 9.74
N PRO A 194 -9.22 -17.81 10.90
CA PRO A 194 -10.41 -18.66 11.05
C PRO A 194 -11.69 -17.93 10.60
N ILE A 195 -12.72 -18.68 10.18
CA ILE A 195 -13.97 -18.08 9.67
C ILE A 195 -14.63 -17.17 10.72
N SER A 196 -14.42 -17.45 12.02
CA SER A 196 -14.86 -16.59 13.13
C SER A 196 -14.25 -15.19 13.11
N ASN A 197 -13.08 -15.02 12.50
CA ASN A 197 -12.33 -13.77 12.42
C ASN A 197 -12.39 -13.17 11.00
N TRP A 198 -13.31 -13.64 10.14
CA TRP A 198 -13.39 -13.13 8.78
C TRP A 198 -13.68 -11.63 8.77
N SER A 199 -12.75 -10.85 8.23
CA SER A 199 -12.83 -9.40 8.13
C SER A 199 -12.12 -8.88 6.88
N THR A 200 -12.53 -7.72 6.39
CA THR A 200 -11.79 -6.99 5.35
C THR A 200 -10.73 -6.08 5.98
N LEU A 201 -9.70 -5.73 5.23
CA LEU A 201 -8.64 -4.81 5.64
C LEU A 201 -8.72 -3.49 4.84
N PRO A 202 -9.68 -2.60 5.17
CA PRO A 202 -9.80 -1.30 4.51
C PRO A 202 -8.65 -0.36 4.90
N VAL A 203 -8.42 0.64 4.05
CA VAL A 203 -7.54 1.78 4.37
C VAL A 203 -8.29 2.71 5.32
N PRO A 204 -7.70 3.10 6.47
CA PRO A 204 -8.35 4.05 7.39
C PRO A 204 -8.43 5.48 6.81
N ASP A 205 -9.57 6.15 7.00
CA ASP A 205 -9.87 7.50 6.48
C ASP A 205 -8.89 8.59 6.93
N THR A 206 -8.07 8.32 7.97
CA THR A 206 -7.02 9.26 8.39
C THR A 206 -6.01 9.55 7.29
N PHE A 207 -5.81 8.62 6.35
CA PHE A 207 -4.83 8.76 5.27
C PHE A 207 -5.35 9.61 4.10
N ASP A 208 -6.68 9.72 3.93
CA ASP A 208 -7.29 10.58 2.91
C ASP A 208 -7.01 12.08 3.15
N LYS A 209 -6.78 12.44 4.41
CA LYS A 209 -6.49 13.81 4.84
C LYS A 209 -5.03 14.20 4.64
N VAL A 210 -4.15 13.23 4.36
CA VAL A 210 -2.72 13.46 4.19
C VAL A 210 -2.48 14.01 2.78
N PRO A 211 -2.08 15.28 2.64
CA PRO A 211 -1.82 15.85 1.32
C PRO A 211 -0.63 15.14 0.68
N SER A 212 -0.65 14.99 -0.65
CA SER A 212 0.58 14.68 -1.38
C SER A 212 1.59 15.80 -1.13
N ARG A 213 2.89 15.50 -1.01
CA ARG A 213 3.90 16.54 -0.75
C ARG A 213 3.92 17.64 -1.82
N ALA A 214 3.59 17.32 -3.07
CA ALA A 214 3.42 18.29 -4.13
C ALA A 214 2.28 19.30 -3.85
N ALA A 215 1.20 18.84 -3.20
CA ALA A 215 0.11 19.69 -2.76
C ALA A 215 0.43 20.43 -1.45
N ALA A 216 1.16 19.80 -0.51
CA ALA A 216 1.57 20.41 0.76
C ALA A 216 2.58 21.57 0.59
N ALA A 217 3.28 21.62 -0.55
CA ALA A 217 4.19 22.71 -0.90
C ALA A 217 3.49 23.93 -1.54
N LEU A 218 2.17 23.85 -1.81
CA LEU A 218 1.40 25.00 -2.30
C LEU A 218 1.00 25.89 -1.12
N PRO A 219 1.32 27.19 -1.13
CA PRO A 219 0.93 28.08 -0.05
C PRO A 219 -0.59 28.20 0.05
N GLU A 220 -1.12 28.10 1.26
CA GLU A 220 -2.53 28.17 1.64
C GLU A 220 -3.21 29.54 1.37
N GLN A 221 -2.55 30.43 0.61
CA GLN A 221 -3.01 31.77 0.28
C GLN A 221 -2.75 32.09 -1.19
N ALA A 222 -3.39 31.35 -2.11
CA ALA A 222 -3.62 31.89 -3.44
C ALA A 222 -4.83 32.85 -3.34
N PRO A 223 -4.68 34.16 -3.63
CA PRO A 223 -5.84 35.04 -3.71
C PRO A 223 -6.81 34.49 -4.77
N PRO A 224 -8.14 34.71 -4.63
CA PRO A 224 -9.08 34.30 -5.66
C PRO A 224 -8.66 34.98 -6.96
N ALA A 225 -8.25 34.19 -7.94
CA ALA A 225 -7.91 34.70 -9.26
C ALA A 225 -9.10 35.50 -9.79
N PRO A 226 -8.93 36.74 -10.25
CA PRO A 226 -10.03 37.49 -10.80
C PRO A 226 -10.56 36.72 -12.02
N ALA A 227 -11.82 36.29 -11.93
CA ALA A 227 -12.58 35.61 -12.98
C ALA A 227 -12.94 36.56 -14.13
N ALA A 228 -11.97 37.34 -14.61
CA ALA A 228 -12.19 38.42 -15.55
C ALA A 228 -11.10 38.45 -16.63
N LEU A 229 -10.85 37.34 -17.34
CA LEU A 229 -10.13 37.38 -18.64
C LEU A 229 -10.25 36.10 -19.50
N ALA A 230 -11.29 35.28 -19.33
CA ALA A 230 -11.49 34.07 -20.13
C ALA A 230 -12.54 34.19 -21.26
N LEU A 231 -12.99 35.40 -21.62
CA LEU A 231 -14.02 35.59 -22.68
C LEU A 231 -13.56 36.36 -23.93
N ALA A 232 -12.30 36.80 -24.03
CA ALA A 232 -11.86 37.60 -25.19
C ALA A 232 -11.37 36.78 -26.40
N GLY A 233 -11.08 35.47 -26.26
CA GLY A 233 -10.39 34.69 -27.29
C GLY A 233 -11.26 33.92 -28.28
N VAL A 234 -12.53 33.62 -27.96
CA VAL A 234 -13.30 32.60 -28.71
C VAL A 234 -14.27 33.20 -29.74
N VAL A 235 -14.59 34.49 -29.65
CA VAL A 235 -15.59 35.12 -30.52
C VAL A 235 -15.10 35.50 -31.94
N PRO A 236 -13.85 35.96 -32.18
CA PRO A 236 -13.51 36.45 -33.53
C PRO A 236 -13.27 35.33 -34.55
N ILE A 237 -12.89 34.12 -34.14
CA ILE A 237 -12.58 33.01 -35.07
C ILE A 237 -13.86 32.38 -35.65
N ALA A 238 -14.92 32.26 -34.84
CA ALA A 238 -16.20 31.70 -35.30
C ALA A 238 -16.93 32.61 -36.31
N LEU A 239 -16.84 33.93 -36.12
CA LEU A 239 -17.43 34.91 -37.04
C LEU A 239 -16.63 35.03 -38.36
N TRP A 240 -15.30 34.87 -38.31
CA TRP A 240 -14.47 34.87 -39.52
C TRP A 240 -14.70 33.64 -40.41
N ARG A 241 -14.87 32.44 -39.82
CA ARG A 241 -15.22 31.22 -40.57
C ARG A 241 -16.61 31.30 -41.23
N ARG A 242 -17.61 31.90 -40.57
CA ARG A 242 -18.96 32.07 -41.15
C ARG A 242 -19.01 33.05 -42.33
N ARG A 243 -18.17 34.09 -42.37
CA ARG A 243 -18.11 35.04 -43.50
C ARG A 243 -17.47 34.46 -44.76
N ARG A 244 -16.52 33.52 -44.64
CA ARG A 244 -15.88 32.87 -45.81
C ARG A 244 -16.80 31.88 -46.52
N SER A 245 -17.61 31.11 -45.78
CA SER A 245 -18.54 30.12 -46.35
C SER A 245 -19.69 30.76 -47.16
N ARG A 246 -20.16 31.95 -46.77
CA ARG A 246 -21.24 32.65 -47.52
C ARG A 246 -20.77 33.26 -48.85
N ARG A 247 -19.47 33.47 -49.06
CA ARG A 247 -18.93 34.08 -50.29
C ARG A 247 -18.74 33.07 -51.44
N SER A 248 -18.63 31.76 -51.17
CA SER A 248 -18.50 30.75 -52.24
C SER A 248 -19.84 30.27 -52.81
N ARG A 249 -20.97 30.52 -52.14
CA ARG A 249 -22.32 30.13 -52.61
C ARG A 249 -22.99 31.11 -53.58
N ARG A 250 -22.34 32.23 -53.92
CA ARG A 250 -22.86 33.23 -54.88
C ARG A 250 -22.15 33.21 -56.25
N ARG A 251 -21.39 32.15 -56.55
CA ARG A 251 -20.64 32.02 -57.81
C ARG A 251 -21.05 30.82 -58.67
N THR A 252 -22.14 30.15 -58.32
CA THR A 252 -22.80 29.12 -59.12
C THR A 252 -24.31 29.25 -58.87
N GLY A 253 -25.00 29.89 -59.81
CA GLY A 253 -26.40 30.28 -59.73
C GLY A 253 -26.61 31.59 -60.45
#